data_AF-A0A3D3G0F8-F1
#
_entry.id   AF-A0A3D3G0F8-F1
#
_cell.length_a   1.000
_cell.length_b   1.000
_cell.length_c   1.000
_cell.angle_alpha   90.00
_cell.angle_beta   90.00
_cell.angle_gamma   90.00
#
_symmetry.space_group_name_H-M   'P 1'
#
loop_
_entity.id
_entity.type
_entity.pdbx_description
1 polymer ?
#
loop_
_entity_poly.entity_id
_entity_poly.type
_entity_poly.pdbx_seq_one_letter_code
_entity_poly.pdbx_strand_id
1 'polypeptide(L)'
;MNTQFDLPELSKYSELSEDEQVYIHQMLISYVRSDHLYNIILTHNVEPYDLVKLVSISFEHTDAAIWVHFETITAERLTMPLDFISRIELSNQEGL
;
A
#
# COMPACT_ATOMS: atom_id res chain seq x y z
N MET A 1 -9.31 11.10 -22.17
CA MET A 1 -9.97 9.94 -21.54
C MET A 1 -9.35 9.80 -20.16
N ASN A 2 -10.06 10.23 -19.12
CA ASN A 2 -9.66 9.97 -17.73
C ASN A 2 -10.14 8.57 -17.38
N THR A 3 -9.39 7.56 -17.79
CA THR A 3 -9.50 6.25 -17.15
C THR A 3 -8.86 6.41 -15.77
N GLN A 4 -9.67 6.88 -14.82
CA GLN A 4 -9.49 6.52 -13.43
C GLN A 4 -9.62 4.99 -13.43
N PHE A 5 -8.51 4.30 -13.69
CA PHE A 5 -8.43 2.88 -13.41
C PHE A 5 -8.77 2.79 -11.93
N ASP A 6 -9.96 2.28 -11.61
CA ASP A 6 -10.26 1.89 -10.25
C ASP A 6 -9.19 0.86 -9.89
N LEU A 7 -8.24 1.30 -9.06
CA LEU A 7 -7.13 0.48 -8.64
C LEU A 7 -7.73 -0.78 -8.00
N PRO A 8 -7.32 -1.98 -8.43
CA PRO A 8 -7.78 -3.20 -7.81
C PRO A 8 -7.45 -3.18 -6.31
N GLU A 9 -8.34 -3.71 -5.49
CA GLU A 9 -8.13 -3.78 -4.04
C GLU A 9 -6.88 -4.62 -3.76
N LEU A 10 -5.97 -4.06 -2.97
CA LEU A 10 -4.68 -4.70 -2.67
C LEU A 10 -4.87 -6.05 -1.97
N SER A 11 -5.91 -6.17 -1.15
CA SER A 11 -6.28 -7.42 -0.48
C SER A 11 -6.64 -8.58 -1.41
N LYS A 12 -6.92 -8.31 -2.69
CA LYS A 12 -7.22 -9.32 -3.71
C LYS A 12 -6.03 -9.68 -4.57
N TYR A 13 -4.82 -9.21 -4.21
CA TYR A 13 -3.60 -9.35 -5.03
C TYR A 13 -3.39 -10.77 -5.59
N SER A 14 -3.62 -11.81 -4.78
CA SER A 14 -3.46 -13.22 -5.18
C SER A 14 -4.46 -13.70 -6.24
N GLU A 15 -5.60 -13.02 -6.38
CA GLU A 15 -6.66 -13.32 -7.35
C GLU A 15 -6.49 -12.55 -8.67
N LEU A 16 -5.59 -11.56 -8.71
CA LEU A 16 -5.37 -10.69 -9.87
C LEU A 16 -4.53 -11.37 -10.95
N SER A 17 -4.64 -10.87 -12.18
CA SER A 17 -3.78 -11.28 -13.28
C SER A 17 -2.32 -10.88 -13.06
N GLU A 18 -1.38 -11.55 -13.74
CA GLU A 18 0.05 -11.21 -13.67
C GLU A 18 0.32 -9.74 -14.01
N ASP A 19 -0.37 -9.18 -15.01
CA ASP A 19 -0.21 -7.78 -15.42
C ASP A 19 -0.65 -6.81 -14.30
N GLU A 20 -1.76 -7.11 -13.62
CA GLU A 20 -2.24 -6.34 -12.48
C GLU A 20 -1.31 -6.46 -11.26
N GLN A 21 -0.77 -7.66 -11.01
CA GLN A 21 0.22 -7.88 -9.95
C GLN A 21 1.50 -7.10 -10.21
N VAL A 22 2.00 -7.10 -11.45
CA VAL A 22 3.17 -6.30 -11.86
C VAL A 22 2.89 -4.80 -11.70
N TYR A 23 1.69 -4.35 -12.05
CA TYR A 23 1.29 -2.96 -11.85
C TYR A 23 1.30 -2.58 -10.36
N ILE A 24 0.72 -3.42 -9.49
CA ILE A 24 0.75 -3.22 -8.04
C ILE A 24 2.18 -3.17 -7.51
N HIS A 25 3.07 -4.06 -7.97
CA HIS A 25 4.49 -4.02 -7.58
C HIS A 25 5.14 -2.67 -7.91
N GLN A 26 4.95 -2.19 -9.14
CA GLN A 26 5.50 -0.92 -9.58
C GLN A 26 4.93 0.25 -8.77
N MET A 27 3.63 0.22 -8.48
CA MET A 27 2.95 1.21 -7.65
C MET A 27 3.52 1.23 -6.23
N LEU A 28 3.60 0.08 -5.55
CA LEU A 28 4.14 -0.02 -4.19
C LEU A 28 5.61 0.44 -4.12
N ILE A 29 6.42 0.07 -5.11
CA ILE A 29 7.81 0.54 -5.23
C ILE A 29 7.84 2.06 -5.42
N SER A 30 6.93 2.63 -6.21
CA SER A 30 6.86 4.09 -6.41
C SER A 30 6.51 4.82 -5.11
N TYR A 31 5.66 4.23 -4.26
CA TYR A 31 5.28 4.82 -2.98
C TYR A 31 6.43 4.85 -1.98
N VAL A 32 7.24 3.79 -1.91
CA VAL A 32 8.47 3.78 -1.06
C VAL A 32 9.49 4.80 -1.54
N ARG A 33 9.57 5.06 -2.84
CA ARG A 33 10.52 6.02 -3.43
C ARG A 33 10.05 7.47 -3.34
N SER A 34 8.77 7.70 -3.07
CA SER A 34 8.24 9.05 -2.89
C SER A 34 8.54 9.52 -1.46
N ASP A 35 8.52 10.84 -1.27
CA ASP A 35 8.57 11.43 0.07
C ASP A 35 7.17 11.85 0.54
N HIS A 36 6.14 11.15 0.06
CA HIS A 36 4.77 11.48 0.36
C HIS A 36 4.26 10.76 1.61
N LEU A 37 3.22 11.35 2.20
CA LEU A 37 2.41 10.71 3.23
C LEU A 37 1.21 10.03 2.58
N TYR A 38 0.85 8.88 3.14
CA TYR A 38 -0.23 8.03 2.65
C TYR A 38 -1.22 7.72 3.76
N ASN A 39 -2.45 7.41 3.37
CA ASN A 39 -3.44 6.79 4.23
C ASN A 39 -3.58 5.33 3.82
N ILE A 40 -3.52 4.41 4.78
CA ILE A 40 -3.68 2.97 4.56
C ILE A 40 -5.07 2.57 5.04
N ILE A 41 -5.92 2.20 4.09
CA ILE A 41 -7.28 1.75 4.34
C ILE A 41 -7.25 0.23 4.46
N LEU A 42 -7.69 -0.28 5.61
CA LEU A 42 -7.69 -1.70 5.93
C LEU A 42 -8.97 -2.40 5.45
N THR A 43 -8.91 -3.72 5.36
CA THR A 43 -10.11 -4.55 5.14
C THR A 43 -11.00 -4.58 6.40
N HIS A 44 -12.25 -5.04 6.23
CA HIS A 44 -13.17 -5.35 7.34
C HIS A 44 -13.55 -4.20 8.29
N ASN A 45 -13.57 -2.95 7.82
CA ASN A 45 -13.93 -1.76 8.63
C ASN A 45 -13.04 -1.56 9.87
N VAL A 46 -11.79 -2.04 9.82
CA VAL A 46 -10.79 -1.71 10.83
C VAL A 46 -10.35 -0.25 10.65
N GLU A 47 -9.99 0.41 11.76
CA GLU A 47 -9.50 1.79 11.74
C GLU A 47 -8.29 1.94 10.80
N PRO A 48 -8.30 2.93 9.89
CA PRO A 48 -7.20 3.14 8.96
C PRO A 48 -5.96 3.71 9.66
N TYR A 49 -4.82 3.64 8.97
CA TYR A 49 -3.63 4.39 9.37
C TYR A 49 -3.48 5.64 8.51
N ASP A 50 -3.62 6.81 9.12
CA ASP A 50 -3.48 8.09 8.44
C ASP A 50 -2.06 8.64 8.55
N LEU A 51 -1.63 9.39 7.52
CA LEU A 51 -0.36 10.12 7.50
C LEU A 51 0.88 9.27 7.76
N VAL A 52 0.96 8.12 7.10
CA VAL A 52 2.11 7.23 7.21
C VAL A 52 3.06 7.36 6.04
N LYS A 53 4.34 7.09 6.28
CA LYS A 53 5.35 6.99 5.23
C LYS A 53 5.66 5.52 4.96
N LEU A 54 5.52 5.09 3.71
CA LEU A 54 5.96 3.76 3.31
C LEU A 54 7.50 3.72 3.27
N VAL A 55 8.10 2.80 4.01
CA VAL A 55 9.57 2.73 4.18
C VAL A 55 10.17 1.60 3.36
N SER A 56 9.49 0.47 3.25
CA SER A 56 9.93 -0.66 2.45
C SER A 56 8.78 -1.60 2.09
N ILE A 57 9.00 -2.41 1.05
CA ILE A 57 8.11 -3.50 0.65
C ILE A 57 8.96 -4.77 0.57
N SER A 58 8.46 -5.87 1.12
CA SER A 58 9.10 -7.19 1.00
C SER A 58 8.24 -8.09 0.10
N PHE A 59 8.85 -8.62 -0.96
CA PHE A 59 8.23 -9.61 -1.85
C PHE A 59 8.80 -10.98 -1.48
N GLU A 60 8.03 -11.81 -0.79
CA GLU A 60 8.48 -13.15 -0.41
C GLU A 60 8.20 -14.16 -1.52
N HIS A 61 9.21 -14.99 -1.83
CA HIS A 61 9.14 -15.99 -2.91
C HIS A 61 8.36 -17.26 -2.54
N THR A 62 8.16 -17.55 -1.25
CA THR A 62 7.76 -18.90 -0.80
C THR A 62 6.37 -19.00 -0.18
N ASP A 63 5.69 -17.89 0.15
CA ASP A 63 4.33 -17.93 0.73
C ASP A 63 3.45 -16.77 0.25
N ALA A 64 3.73 -16.23 -0.95
CA ALA A 64 2.92 -15.20 -1.64
C ALA A 64 2.49 -13.97 -0.81
N ALA A 65 3.16 -13.71 0.32
CA ALA A 65 2.85 -12.59 1.18
C ALA A 65 3.74 -11.40 0.81
N ILE A 66 3.12 -10.36 0.26
CA ILE A 66 3.75 -9.04 0.16
C ILE A 66 3.59 -8.36 1.51
N TRP A 67 4.68 -7.86 2.07
CA TRP A 67 4.67 -7.12 3.34
C TRP A 67 4.93 -5.64 3.10
N VAL A 68 4.06 -4.81 3.65
CA VAL A 68 4.15 -3.34 3.61
C VAL A 68 4.68 -2.86 4.96
N HIS A 69 5.82 -2.17 4.93
CA HIS A 69 6.43 -1.57 6.12
C HIS A 69 6.26 -0.05 6.05
N PHE A 70 5.71 0.54 7.11
CA PHE A 70 5.45 1.98 7.15
C PHE A 70 5.74 2.56 8.54
N GLU A 71 5.97 3.87 8.56
CA GLU A 71 6.25 4.64 9.76
C GLU A 71 5.14 5.68 9.96
N THR A 72 4.58 5.78 11.16
CA THR A 72 3.58 6.79 11.51
C THR A 72 4.25 8.14 11.81
N ILE A 73 3.47 9.23 11.85
CA ILE A 73 3.98 10.54 12.28
C ILE A 73 4.59 10.56 13.69
N THR A 74 4.28 9.55 14.51
CA THR A 74 4.84 9.40 15.86
C THR A 74 6.14 8.58 15.89
N ALA A 75 6.70 8.28 14.71
CA ALA A 75 7.89 7.45 14.51
C ALA A 75 7.71 5.98 14.93
N GLU A 76 6.47 5.50 15.06
CA GLU A 76 6.16 4.09 15.24
C GLU A 76 6.31 3.36 13.91
N ARG A 77 7.02 2.22 13.91
CA ARG A 77 7.19 1.37 12.73
C ARG A 77 6.28 0.15 12.81
N LEU A 78 5.48 -0.01 11.76
CA LEU A 78 4.52 -1.08 11.64
C LEU A 78 4.75 -1.86 10.36
N THR A 79 4.36 -3.13 10.38
CA THR A 79 4.47 -4.06 9.26
C THR A 79 3.15 -4.79 9.12
N MET A 80 2.62 -4.85 7.89
CA MET A 80 1.35 -5.48 7.61
C MET A 80 1.39 -6.28 6.31
N PRO A 81 0.73 -7.46 6.23
CA PRO A 81 0.56 -8.17 4.97
C PRO A 81 -0.37 -7.38 4.03
N LEU A 82 -0.08 -7.41 2.74
CA LEU A 82 -0.87 -6.72 1.71
C LEU A 82 -2.35 -7.16 1.72
N ASP A 83 -2.62 -8.41 2.08
CA ASP A 83 -3.95 -9.00 2.17
C ASP A 83 -4.87 -8.29 3.19
N PHE A 84 -4.30 -7.59 4.17
CA PHE A 84 -5.05 -6.79 5.15
C PHE A 84 -5.32 -5.36 4.70
N ILE A 85 -4.72 -4.94 3.59
CA ILE A 85 -4.81 -3.58 3.07
C ILE A 85 -5.82 -3.59 1.91
N SER A 86 -6.87 -2.79 2.03
CA SER A 86 -7.81 -2.56 0.93
C SER A 86 -7.18 -1.60 -0.10
N ARG A 87 -6.70 -0.44 0.36
CA ARG A 87 -6.17 0.64 -0.49
C ARG A 87 -5.07 1.42 0.22
N ILE A 88 -4.18 2.02 -0.57
CA ILE A 88 -3.21 3.01 -0.11
C ILE A 88 -3.45 4.27 -0.93
N GLU A 89 -3.79 5.36 -0.27
CA GLU A 89 -4.17 6.61 -0.90
C GLU A 89 -3.17 7.71 -0.53
N LEU A 90 -2.86 8.58 -1.49
CA LEU A 90 -2.03 9.75 -1.21
C LEU A 90 -2.76 10.66 -0.21
N SER A 91 -2.11 11.05 0.87
CA SER A 91 -2.68 12.04 1.77
C SER A 91 -2.73 13.39 1.06
N ASN A 92 -3.87 14.08 1.17
CA ASN A 92 -4.04 15.44 0.65
C ASN A 92 -3.28 16.50 1.46
N GLN A 93 -2.55 16.10 2.50
CA GLN A 93 -1.63 16.97 3.21
C GLN A 93 -0.26 16.93 2.51
N GLU A 94 0.05 18.00 1.76
CA GLU A 94 1.44 18.30 1.38
C GLU A 94 2.24 18.43 2.68
N GLY A 95 3.41 17.81 2.74
CA GLY A 95 4.21 17.64 3.95
C GLY A 95 4.32 18.91 4.80
N LEU A 96 4.25 18.73 6.12
CA LEU A 96 4.55 19.75 7.13
C LEU A 96 5.92 20.40 6.91
#